data_AF-A0AB73BMD1-F1
#
_entry.id   AF-A0AB73BMD1-F1
#
_cell.length_a   1.000
_cell.length_b   1.000
_cell.length_c   1.000
_cell.angle_alpha   90.00
_cell.angle_beta   90.00
_cell.angle_gamma   90.00
#
_symmetry.space_group_name_H-M   'P 1'
#
loop_
_entity.id
_entity.type
_entity.pdbx_description
1 polymer ?
#
loop_
_entity_poly.entity_id
_entity_poly.type
_entity_poly.pdbx_seq_one_letter_code
_entity_poly.pdbx_strand_id
1 'polypeptide(L)'
;MKSILTLFLIIASTTAYSSVWTEGVAEKISTASTLNCGEYPNIKSLQAKFECESALLEISNALYKGWLNTNKIERKESLFCFWSKGNPKSESFDEIFANPIVRLNIAALIGQLKKVSSLTINIKEQREYARAYIFSSNNLVLVDSITAIGWVGERKDLHILLEIIQEEKEGIAENAVLSVINLLSNDYQSILSKLSKSLKRESLQKFIEERL
;
A
#
# COMPACT_ATOMS: atom_id res chain seq x y z
N MET A 1 37.92 9.49 -53.17
CA MET A 1 37.77 10.02 -51.81
C MET A 1 36.37 9.67 -51.31
N LYS A 2 36.26 8.82 -50.28
CA LYS A 2 35.00 8.45 -49.63
C LYS A 2 34.72 9.49 -48.55
N SER A 3 33.64 10.26 -48.69
CA SER A 3 33.14 11.12 -47.63
C SER A 3 32.24 10.30 -46.71
N ILE A 4 32.74 10.01 -45.51
CA ILE A 4 31.94 9.62 -44.37
C ILE A 4 31.64 10.92 -43.64
N LEU A 5 30.38 11.36 -43.62
CA LEU A 5 29.96 12.41 -42.70
C LEU A 5 28.87 11.85 -41.80
N THR A 6 29.24 11.79 -40.54
CA THR A 6 28.61 11.14 -39.40
C THR A 6 27.31 11.84 -39.03
N LEU A 7 26.21 11.07 -39.00
CA LEU A 7 24.92 11.51 -38.49
C LEU A 7 25.02 11.63 -36.95
N PHE A 8 25.06 12.85 -36.42
CA PHE A 8 24.90 13.07 -34.98
C PHE A 8 23.46 12.76 -34.59
N LEU A 9 23.23 11.58 -34.01
CA LEU A 9 22.04 11.31 -33.23
C LEU A 9 22.08 12.19 -31.98
N ILE A 10 21.27 13.24 -31.98
CA ILE A 10 20.91 13.95 -30.75
C ILE A 10 20.07 12.98 -29.93
N ILE A 11 20.72 12.30 -28.99
CA ILE A 11 20.03 11.58 -27.92
C ILE A 11 19.37 12.66 -27.07
N ALA A 12 18.09 12.90 -27.30
CA ALA A 12 17.25 13.64 -26.38
C ALA A 12 17.21 12.83 -25.07
N SER A 13 18.09 13.18 -24.12
CA SER A 13 17.96 12.76 -22.74
C SER A 13 16.68 13.37 -22.19
N THR A 14 15.60 12.60 -22.23
CA THR A 14 14.36 12.94 -21.54
C THR A 14 14.65 12.93 -20.05
N THR A 15 15.04 14.07 -19.49
CA THR A 15 14.84 14.32 -18.07
C THR A 15 13.34 14.32 -17.87
N ALA A 16 12.78 13.17 -17.47
CA ALA A 16 11.41 13.07 -17.05
C ALA A 16 11.20 14.12 -15.95
N TYR A 17 10.30 15.08 -16.17
CA TYR A 17 9.91 16.02 -15.14
C TYR A 17 9.38 15.22 -13.95
N SER A 18 10.13 15.21 -12.85
CA SER A 18 9.65 14.66 -11.58
C SER A 18 8.49 15.54 -11.12
N SER A 19 7.35 14.94 -10.78
CA SER A 19 6.23 15.71 -10.23
C SER A 19 6.51 16.07 -8.77
N VAL A 20 5.83 17.11 -8.27
CA VAL A 20 5.94 17.51 -6.85
C VAL A 20 5.64 16.34 -5.91
N TRP A 21 4.77 15.40 -6.33
CA TRP A 21 4.51 14.19 -5.57
C TRP A 21 5.72 13.24 -5.56
N THR A 22 6.32 12.98 -6.72
CA THR A 22 7.48 12.07 -6.79
C THR A 22 8.69 12.64 -6.05
N GLU A 23 8.89 13.96 -6.06
CA GLU A 23 9.92 14.65 -5.26
C GLU A 23 9.65 14.51 -3.76
N GLY A 24 8.42 14.78 -3.32
CA GLY A 24 8.04 14.68 -1.91
C GLY A 24 8.18 13.25 -1.36
N VAL A 25 7.88 12.23 -2.16
CA VAL A 25 8.14 10.83 -1.78
C VAL A 25 9.64 10.54 -1.76
N ALA A 26 10.39 10.97 -2.78
CA ALA A 26 11.84 10.74 -2.87
C ALA A 26 12.61 11.33 -1.68
N GLU A 27 12.22 12.50 -1.19
CA GLU A 27 12.78 13.10 0.02
C GLU A 27 12.62 12.18 1.24
N LYS A 28 11.43 11.63 1.45
CA LYS A 28 11.17 10.72 2.60
C LYS A 28 11.84 9.36 2.43
N ILE A 29 11.93 8.85 1.20
CA ILE A 29 12.72 7.66 0.88
C ILE A 29 14.19 7.87 1.25
N SER A 30 14.78 9.01 0.87
CA SER A 30 16.18 9.32 1.20
C SER A 30 16.44 9.27 2.71
N THR A 31 15.53 9.80 3.53
CA THR A 31 15.64 9.73 5.00
C THR A 31 15.52 8.30 5.53
N ALA A 32 14.62 7.49 4.98
CA ALA A 32 14.50 6.08 5.39
C ALA A 32 15.74 5.25 4.97
N SER A 33 16.33 5.57 3.82
CA SER A 33 17.56 4.92 3.35
C SER A 33 18.76 5.22 4.25
N THR A 34 18.92 6.45 4.75
CA THR A 34 20.03 6.77 5.68
C THR A 34 19.92 6.04 7.02
N LEU A 35 18.70 5.64 7.39
CA LEU A 35 18.40 4.84 8.58
C LEU A 35 18.43 3.32 8.31
N ASN A 36 18.75 2.89 7.07
CA ASN A 36 18.73 1.49 6.63
C ASN A 36 17.39 0.78 6.84
N CYS A 37 16.26 1.47 6.63
CA CYS A 37 14.94 0.93 6.90
C CYS A 37 14.47 -0.15 5.91
N GLY A 38 15.26 -0.46 4.86
CA GLY A 38 15.03 -1.61 3.99
C GLY A 38 15.01 -2.94 4.76
N GLU A 39 15.75 -3.05 5.86
CA GLU A 39 15.83 -4.26 6.68
C GLU A 39 14.67 -4.44 7.67
N TYR A 40 13.81 -3.43 7.86
CA TYR A 40 12.67 -3.53 8.79
C TYR A 40 11.71 -4.67 8.36
N PRO A 41 11.22 -5.52 9.29
CA PRO A 41 11.29 -5.41 10.75
C PRO A 41 12.48 -6.13 11.42
N ASN A 42 13.46 -6.62 10.65
CA ASN A 42 14.55 -7.49 11.13
C ASN A 42 15.70 -6.73 11.82
N ILE A 43 15.56 -5.42 12.01
CA ILE A 43 16.51 -4.56 12.72
C ILE A 43 16.63 -5.04 14.18
N LYS A 44 17.85 -5.13 14.73
CA LYS A 44 18.04 -5.63 16.12
C LYS A 44 17.82 -4.56 17.19
N SER A 45 18.28 -3.33 16.92
CA SER A 45 18.17 -2.22 17.87
C SER A 45 16.74 -1.73 17.99
N LEU A 46 16.21 -1.65 19.21
CA LEU A 46 14.86 -1.12 19.46
C LEU A 46 14.75 0.35 19.05
N GLN A 47 15.77 1.16 19.32
CA GLN A 47 15.79 2.56 18.91
C GLN A 47 15.73 2.70 17.39
N ALA A 48 16.54 1.93 16.67
CA ALA A 48 16.55 1.96 15.20
C ALA A 48 15.23 1.43 14.61
N LYS A 49 14.55 0.48 15.28
CA LYS A 49 13.19 0.09 14.88
C LYS A 49 12.21 1.26 14.95
N PHE A 50 12.20 2.00 16.06
CA PHE A 50 11.31 3.15 16.22
C PHE A 50 11.60 4.26 15.21
N GLU A 51 12.87 4.56 14.96
CA GLU A 51 13.29 5.53 13.95
C GLU A 51 12.83 5.11 12.55
N CYS A 52 12.97 3.82 12.22
CA CYS A 52 12.48 3.31 10.95
C CYS A 52 10.97 3.28 10.83
N GLU A 53 10.23 2.90 11.88
CA GLU A 53 8.77 2.97 11.87
C GLU A 53 8.29 4.40 11.61
N SER A 54 8.91 5.38 12.26
CA SER A 54 8.60 6.80 12.04
C SER A 54 8.93 7.22 10.61
N ALA A 55 10.08 6.85 10.06
CA ALA A 55 10.47 7.21 8.69
C ALA A 55 9.57 6.55 7.62
N LEU A 56 9.19 5.28 7.81
CA LEU A 56 8.29 4.55 6.92
C LEU A 56 6.86 5.12 6.97
N LEU A 57 6.41 5.60 8.14
CA LEU A 57 5.14 6.31 8.27
C LEU A 57 5.16 7.64 7.51
N GLU A 58 6.26 8.40 7.55
CA GLU A 58 6.39 9.64 6.78
C GLU A 58 6.32 9.41 5.27
N ILE A 59 6.87 8.29 4.78
CA ILE A 59 6.70 7.89 3.37
C ILE A 59 5.23 7.61 3.06
N SER A 60 4.53 6.88 3.93
CA SER A 60 3.10 6.60 3.77
C SER A 60 2.29 7.90 3.73
N ASN A 61 2.57 8.85 4.64
CA ASN A 61 1.96 10.17 4.66
C ASN A 61 2.22 10.94 3.35
N ALA A 62 3.44 10.89 2.81
CA ALA A 62 3.77 11.51 1.53
C ALA A 62 3.01 10.87 0.36
N LEU A 63 2.86 9.54 0.35
CA LEU A 63 2.05 8.82 -0.63
C LEU A 63 0.58 9.29 -0.60
N TYR A 64 -0.05 9.33 0.58
CA TYR A 64 -1.44 9.77 0.72
C TYR A 64 -1.63 11.26 0.41
N LYS A 65 -0.69 12.13 0.82
CA LYS A 65 -0.73 13.55 0.49
C LYS A 65 -0.69 13.78 -1.02
N GLY A 66 0.19 13.08 -1.72
CA GLY A 66 0.25 13.17 -3.18
C GLY A 66 -0.98 12.58 -3.86
N TRP A 67 -1.50 11.46 -3.34
CA TRP A 67 -2.79 10.91 -3.81
C TRP A 67 -3.90 11.97 -3.78
N LEU A 68 -4.09 12.67 -2.67
CA LEU A 68 -5.15 13.66 -2.53
C LEU A 68 -5.01 14.86 -3.48
N ASN A 69 -3.78 15.24 -3.85
CA ASN A 69 -3.49 16.47 -4.58
C ASN A 69 -3.27 16.30 -6.08
N THR A 70 -3.38 15.08 -6.60
CA THR A 70 -3.06 14.77 -8.01
C THR A 70 -4.25 14.17 -8.74
N ASN A 71 -4.22 14.21 -10.07
CA ASN A 71 -5.28 13.66 -10.91
C ASN A 71 -5.10 12.14 -11.14
N LYS A 72 -6.12 11.46 -11.68
CA LYS A 72 -6.11 10.00 -11.88
C LYS A 72 -5.00 9.47 -12.80
N ILE A 73 -4.52 10.27 -13.76
CA ILE A 73 -3.45 9.87 -14.69
C ILE A 73 -2.12 9.89 -13.95
N GLU A 74 -1.82 10.99 -13.25
CA GLU A 74 -0.61 11.12 -12.45
C GLU A 74 -0.56 10.07 -11.32
N ARG A 75 -1.69 9.79 -10.65
CA ARG A 75 -1.81 8.68 -9.69
C ARG A 75 -1.43 7.34 -10.29
N LYS A 76 -1.89 7.05 -11.50
CA LYS A 76 -1.54 5.80 -12.17
C LYS A 76 -0.04 5.74 -12.44
N GLU A 77 0.52 6.76 -13.08
CA GLU A 77 1.93 6.79 -13.48
C GLU A 77 2.86 6.69 -12.26
N SER A 78 2.63 7.52 -11.24
CA SER A 78 3.44 7.54 -10.01
C SER A 78 3.35 6.24 -9.23
N LEU A 79 2.15 5.71 -8.96
CA LEU A 79 1.99 4.49 -8.17
C LEU A 79 2.57 3.27 -8.86
N PHE A 80 2.44 3.14 -10.18
CA PHE A 80 3.05 2.04 -10.93
C PHE A 80 4.57 2.17 -11.03
N CYS A 81 5.10 3.38 -11.09
CA CYS A 81 6.53 3.64 -10.97
C CYS A 81 7.05 3.21 -9.59
N PHE A 82 6.39 3.62 -8.50
CA PHE A 82 6.78 3.21 -7.14
C PHE A 82 6.66 1.69 -6.94
N TRP A 83 5.61 1.07 -7.46
CA TRP A 83 5.43 -0.38 -7.41
C TRP A 83 6.56 -1.12 -8.12
N SER A 84 6.99 -0.65 -9.29
CA SER A 84 8.08 -1.28 -10.05
C SER A 84 9.42 -1.14 -9.35
N LYS A 85 9.71 -0.01 -8.71
CA LYS A 85 10.96 0.20 -7.95
C LYS A 85 11.14 -0.78 -6.79
N GLY A 86 10.07 -1.22 -6.14
CA GLY A 86 10.20 -2.25 -5.10
C GLY A 86 10.26 -3.70 -5.63
N ASN A 87 10.31 -3.92 -6.94
CA ASN A 87 10.49 -5.25 -7.52
C ASN A 87 12.00 -5.59 -7.60
N PRO A 88 12.49 -6.65 -6.95
CA PRO A 88 13.91 -7.03 -6.99
C PRO A 88 14.48 -7.31 -8.39
N LYS A 89 13.61 -7.49 -9.39
CA LYS A 89 14.00 -7.67 -10.80
C LYS A 89 14.04 -6.36 -11.60
N SER A 90 13.68 -5.23 -11.00
CA SER A 90 13.71 -3.91 -11.64
C SER A 90 15.13 -3.38 -11.72
N GLU A 91 15.49 -2.74 -12.84
CA GLU A 91 16.77 -2.01 -12.97
C GLU A 91 16.86 -0.81 -12.03
N SER A 92 15.70 -0.29 -11.59
CA SER A 92 15.59 0.80 -10.62
C SER A 92 15.15 0.30 -9.24
N PHE A 93 15.60 -0.91 -8.87
CA PHE A 93 15.27 -1.50 -7.58
C PHE A 93 15.67 -0.60 -6.41
N ASP A 94 14.76 -0.49 -5.45
CA ASP A 94 14.93 0.29 -4.23
C ASP A 94 14.30 -0.48 -3.06
N GLU A 95 15.12 -0.76 -2.05
CA GLU A 95 14.75 -1.58 -0.90
C GLU A 95 13.66 -0.92 -0.03
N ILE A 96 13.57 0.41 -0.01
CA ILE A 96 12.52 1.11 0.73
C ILE A 96 11.17 0.93 0.03
N PHE A 97 11.13 0.96 -1.29
CA PHE A 97 9.91 0.61 -2.05
C PHE A 97 9.57 -0.89 -1.97
N ALA A 98 10.54 -1.75 -1.64
CA ALA A 98 10.34 -3.17 -1.37
C ALA A 98 9.86 -3.45 0.07
N ASN A 99 10.06 -2.51 0.99
CA ASN A 99 9.64 -2.64 2.37
C ASN A 99 8.13 -2.93 2.48
N PRO A 100 7.70 -3.92 3.28
CA PRO A 100 6.30 -4.30 3.37
C PRO A 100 5.34 -3.16 3.73
N ILE A 101 5.71 -2.27 4.65
CA ILE A 101 4.86 -1.13 5.04
C ILE A 101 4.59 -0.24 3.83
N VAL A 102 5.65 0.20 3.14
CA VAL A 102 5.54 1.09 1.97
C VAL A 102 4.81 0.39 0.83
N ARG A 103 5.18 -0.86 0.54
CA ARG A 103 4.67 -1.63 -0.60
C ARG A 103 3.19 -1.98 -0.45
N LEU A 104 2.73 -2.31 0.76
CA LEU A 104 1.31 -2.55 1.05
C LEU A 104 0.48 -1.26 0.92
N ASN A 105 1.01 -0.13 1.37
CA ASN A 105 0.35 1.17 1.16
C ASN A 105 0.23 1.53 -0.33
N ILE A 106 1.26 1.27 -1.14
CA ILE A 106 1.18 1.43 -2.60
C ILE A 106 0.12 0.49 -3.20
N ALA A 107 0.09 -0.79 -2.78
CA ALA A 107 -0.93 -1.74 -3.23
C ALA A 107 -2.35 -1.25 -2.91
N ALA A 108 -2.58 -0.76 -1.69
CA ALA A 108 -3.86 -0.19 -1.28
C ALA A 108 -4.28 1.00 -2.17
N LEU A 109 -3.38 1.94 -2.44
CA LEU A 109 -3.63 3.10 -3.30
C LEU A 109 -3.91 2.70 -4.77
N ILE A 110 -3.23 1.70 -5.30
CA ILE A 110 -3.52 1.14 -6.63
C ILE A 110 -4.92 0.52 -6.65
N GLY A 111 -5.30 -0.22 -5.59
CA GLY A 111 -6.65 -0.78 -5.44
C GLY A 111 -7.73 0.30 -5.37
N GLN A 112 -7.49 1.37 -4.61
CA GLN A 112 -8.36 2.56 -4.57
C GLN A 112 -8.51 3.16 -5.97
N LEU A 113 -7.41 3.32 -6.71
CA LEU A 113 -7.43 3.88 -8.07
C LEU A 113 -8.31 3.06 -9.01
N LYS A 114 -8.24 1.73 -8.93
CA LYS A 114 -9.11 0.85 -9.71
C LYS A 114 -10.59 1.06 -9.41
N LYS A 115 -10.96 1.39 -8.15
CA LYS A 115 -12.37 1.60 -7.77
C LYS A 115 -12.88 2.99 -8.15
N VAL A 116 -12.06 4.03 -8.00
CA VAL A 116 -12.49 5.42 -8.25
C VAL A 116 -12.26 5.90 -9.68
N SER A 117 -11.56 5.12 -10.51
CA SER A 117 -11.31 5.45 -11.90
C SER A 117 -11.99 4.45 -12.84
N SER A 118 -12.34 4.92 -14.03
CA SER A 118 -12.78 4.06 -15.13
C SER A 118 -11.61 3.35 -15.84
N LEU A 119 -10.42 3.31 -15.22
CA LEU A 119 -9.22 2.73 -15.82
C LEU A 119 -9.23 1.21 -15.62
N THR A 120 -8.85 0.49 -16.68
CA THR A 120 -8.55 -0.95 -16.55
C THR A 120 -7.17 -1.10 -15.91
N ILE A 121 -7.15 -1.56 -14.66
CA ILE A 121 -5.94 -1.75 -13.86
C ILE A 121 -5.87 -3.21 -13.42
N ASN A 122 -4.78 -3.89 -13.79
CA ASN A 122 -4.48 -5.23 -13.27
C ASN A 122 -3.86 -5.11 -11.88
N ILE A 123 -4.52 -5.68 -10.88
CA ILE A 123 -4.11 -5.62 -9.47
C ILE A 123 -3.72 -6.97 -8.88
N LYS A 124 -3.55 -8.00 -9.72
CA LYS A 124 -3.30 -9.37 -9.27
C LYS A 124 -2.04 -9.48 -8.41
N GLU A 125 -0.95 -8.84 -8.84
CA GLU A 125 0.31 -8.88 -8.08
C GLU A 125 0.18 -8.20 -6.72
N GLN A 126 -0.52 -7.06 -6.67
CA GLN A 126 -0.77 -6.31 -5.44
C GLN A 126 -1.62 -7.13 -4.46
N ARG A 127 -2.64 -7.83 -4.97
CA ARG A 127 -3.49 -8.73 -4.19
C ARG A 127 -2.70 -9.91 -3.61
N GLU A 128 -1.92 -10.62 -4.43
CA GLU A 128 -1.12 -11.74 -3.92
C GLU A 128 -0.03 -11.28 -2.96
N TYR A 129 0.57 -10.10 -3.18
CA TYR A 129 1.49 -9.50 -2.23
C TYR A 129 0.82 -9.21 -0.89
N ALA A 130 -0.38 -8.60 -0.89
CA ALA A 130 -1.12 -8.33 0.34
C ALA A 130 -1.44 -9.63 1.10
N ARG A 131 -1.89 -10.69 0.41
CA ARG A 131 -2.18 -12.00 1.00
C ARG A 131 -0.97 -12.64 1.67
N ALA A 132 0.23 -12.44 1.13
CA ALA A 132 1.46 -13.00 1.71
C ALA A 132 1.75 -12.47 3.13
N TYR A 133 1.20 -11.31 3.50
CA TYR A 133 1.44 -10.66 4.80
C TYR A 133 0.25 -10.72 5.77
N ILE A 134 -0.84 -11.40 5.41
CA ILE A 134 -2.09 -11.40 6.21
C ILE A 134 -1.99 -12.18 7.53
N PHE A 135 -0.88 -12.90 7.73
CA PHE A 135 -0.53 -13.60 8.98
C PHE A 135 0.81 -13.13 9.54
N SER A 136 1.23 -11.90 9.22
CA SER A 136 2.46 -11.31 9.75
C SER A 136 2.42 -11.25 11.28
N SER A 137 3.51 -11.68 11.93
CA SER A 137 3.70 -11.49 13.37
C SER A 137 3.98 -10.03 13.76
N ASN A 138 4.34 -9.19 12.78
CA ASN A 138 4.45 -7.75 12.97
C ASN A 138 3.07 -7.11 12.76
N ASN A 139 2.54 -6.48 13.81
CA ASN A 139 1.20 -5.88 13.80
C ASN A 139 1.03 -4.75 12.78
N LEU A 140 2.06 -3.92 12.54
CA LEU A 140 1.97 -2.83 11.56
C LEU A 140 1.82 -3.39 10.14
N VAL A 141 2.69 -4.34 9.79
CA VAL A 141 2.63 -5.03 8.49
C VAL A 141 1.31 -5.80 8.32
N LEU A 142 0.79 -6.41 9.39
CA LEU A 142 -0.51 -7.08 9.37
C LEU A 142 -1.65 -6.09 9.09
N VAL A 143 -1.69 -4.95 9.78
CA VAL A 143 -2.73 -3.92 9.58
C VAL A 143 -2.68 -3.33 8.17
N ASP A 144 -1.49 -3.06 7.64
CA ASP A 144 -1.32 -2.59 6.26
C ASP A 144 -1.77 -3.66 5.25
N SER A 145 -1.52 -4.94 5.54
CA SER A 145 -1.98 -6.06 4.71
C SER A 145 -3.50 -6.17 4.70
N ILE A 146 -4.14 -6.11 5.86
CA ILE A 146 -5.60 -6.08 6.02
C ILE A 146 -6.19 -4.95 5.18
N THR A 147 -5.65 -3.74 5.34
CA THR A 147 -6.08 -2.54 4.59
C THR A 147 -5.93 -2.75 3.09
N ALA A 148 -4.78 -3.25 2.64
CA ALA A 148 -4.54 -3.54 1.23
C ALA A 148 -5.55 -4.57 0.70
N ILE A 149 -5.83 -5.66 1.41
CA ILE A 149 -6.86 -6.64 1.03
C ILE A 149 -8.23 -5.98 0.88
N GLY A 150 -8.62 -5.03 1.72
CA GLY A 150 -9.87 -4.28 1.53
C GLY A 150 -9.97 -3.55 0.18
N TRP A 151 -8.84 -3.17 -0.40
CA TRP A 151 -8.78 -2.42 -1.66
C TRP A 151 -8.51 -3.29 -2.88
N VAL A 152 -7.54 -4.20 -2.81
CA VAL A 152 -7.11 -5.05 -3.92
C VAL A 152 -7.70 -6.46 -3.88
N GLY A 153 -8.36 -6.84 -2.79
CA GLY A 153 -8.99 -8.14 -2.64
C GLY A 153 -10.18 -8.35 -3.56
N GLU A 154 -10.58 -9.61 -3.64
CA GLU A 154 -11.79 -10.07 -4.29
C GLU A 154 -12.76 -10.62 -3.23
N ARG A 155 -14.03 -10.81 -3.57
CA ARG A 155 -15.03 -11.34 -2.63
C ARG A 155 -14.62 -12.66 -1.98
N LYS A 156 -13.84 -13.50 -2.66
CA LYS A 156 -13.29 -14.73 -2.07
C LYS A 156 -12.33 -14.49 -0.91
N ASP A 157 -11.70 -13.32 -0.78
CA ASP A 157 -10.81 -12.99 0.34
C ASP A 157 -11.59 -12.57 1.60
N LEU A 158 -12.92 -12.39 1.50
CA LEU A 158 -13.76 -11.98 2.62
C LEU A 158 -13.61 -12.89 3.84
N HIS A 159 -13.49 -14.21 3.64
CA HIS A 159 -13.37 -15.17 4.73
C HIS A 159 -12.18 -14.85 5.65
N ILE A 160 -11.05 -14.44 5.07
CA ILE A 160 -9.83 -14.09 5.81
C ILE A 160 -10.09 -12.88 6.72
N LEU A 161 -10.78 -11.86 6.22
CA LEU A 161 -11.13 -10.68 7.02
C LEU A 161 -12.12 -11.03 8.13
N LEU A 162 -13.09 -11.92 7.87
CA LEU A 162 -14.05 -12.35 8.88
C LEU A 162 -13.39 -13.15 10.01
N GLU A 163 -12.43 -14.02 9.69
CA GLU A 163 -11.62 -14.75 10.68
C GLU A 163 -10.87 -13.76 11.59
N ILE A 164 -10.22 -12.74 11.01
CA ILE A 164 -9.51 -11.70 11.78
C ILE A 164 -10.46 -10.89 12.68
N ILE A 165 -11.67 -10.59 12.23
CA ILE A 165 -12.66 -9.88 13.07
C ILE A 165 -13.08 -10.77 14.26
N GLN A 166 -13.23 -12.07 14.05
CA GLN A 166 -13.61 -13.04 15.08
C GLN A 166 -12.52 -13.29 16.13
N GLU A 167 -11.26 -12.99 15.83
CA GLU A 167 -10.20 -12.98 16.84
C GLU A 167 -10.36 -11.83 17.85
N GLU A 168 -11.12 -10.80 17.48
CA GLU A 168 -11.47 -9.66 18.35
C GLU A 168 -10.24 -9.00 19.01
N LYS A 169 -9.11 -8.96 18.29
CA LYS A 169 -7.90 -8.25 18.73
C LYS A 169 -8.05 -6.74 18.52
N GLU A 170 -7.77 -5.96 19.56
CA GLU A 170 -7.97 -4.50 19.54
C GLU A 170 -7.13 -3.83 18.44
N GLY A 171 -7.76 -2.89 17.73
CA GLY A 171 -7.18 -2.19 16.59
C GLY A 171 -7.15 -3.02 15.30
N ILE A 172 -6.81 -4.30 15.38
CA ILE A 172 -6.74 -5.20 14.20
C ILE A 172 -8.14 -5.55 13.69
N ALA A 173 -9.07 -5.91 14.58
CA ALA A 173 -10.43 -6.25 14.20
C ALA A 173 -11.18 -5.05 13.59
N GLU A 174 -10.98 -3.84 14.12
CA GLU A 174 -11.51 -2.60 13.56
C GLU A 174 -11.02 -2.36 12.12
N ASN A 175 -9.71 -2.53 11.88
CA ASN A 175 -9.14 -2.40 10.54
C ASN A 175 -9.69 -3.46 9.58
N ALA A 176 -9.95 -4.67 10.07
CA ALA A 176 -10.58 -5.73 9.27
C ALA A 176 -12.04 -5.39 8.93
N VAL A 177 -12.82 -4.82 9.87
CA VAL A 177 -14.17 -4.31 9.60
C VAL A 177 -14.16 -3.24 8.51
N LEU A 178 -13.28 -2.24 8.61
CA LEU A 178 -13.12 -1.20 7.59
C LEU A 178 -12.73 -1.80 6.24
N SER A 179 -11.89 -2.83 6.24
CA SER A 179 -11.48 -3.53 5.03
C SER A 179 -12.62 -4.34 4.40
N VAL A 180 -13.52 -4.92 5.19
CA VAL A 180 -14.76 -5.56 4.68
C VAL A 180 -15.65 -4.53 3.98
N ILE A 181 -15.83 -3.35 4.57
CA ILE A 181 -16.58 -2.25 3.96
C ILE A 181 -15.97 -1.88 2.61
N ASN A 182 -14.66 -1.66 2.57
CA ASN A 182 -13.96 -1.35 1.33
C ASN A 182 -14.12 -2.49 0.31
N LEU A 183 -13.90 -3.74 0.69
CA LEU A 183 -13.94 -4.91 -0.19
C LEU A 183 -15.29 -5.08 -0.86
N LEU A 184 -16.38 -4.91 -0.10
CA LEU A 184 -17.75 -5.17 -0.56
C LEU A 184 -18.47 -3.93 -1.07
N SER A 185 -17.96 -2.73 -0.79
CA SER A 185 -18.54 -1.44 -1.14
C SER A 185 -19.97 -1.25 -0.63
N ASN A 186 -20.99 -1.77 -1.32
CA ASN A 186 -22.40 -1.61 -0.93
C ASN A 186 -23.00 -2.86 -0.27
N ASP A 187 -22.33 -4.01 -0.33
CA ASP A 187 -22.90 -5.30 0.12
C ASP A 187 -22.47 -5.71 1.54
N TYR A 188 -21.79 -4.83 2.29
CA TYR A 188 -21.21 -5.18 3.59
C TYR A 188 -22.25 -5.27 4.71
N GLN A 189 -23.34 -4.49 4.64
CA GLN A 189 -24.26 -4.27 5.76
C GLN A 189 -24.82 -5.58 6.32
N SER A 190 -25.35 -6.45 5.45
CA SER A 190 -25.93 -7.74 5.87
C SER A 190 -24.90 -8.65 6.55
N ILE A 191 -23.65 -8.62 6.07
CA ILE A 191 -22.56 -9.44 6.61
C ILE A 191 -22.15 -8.91 7.98
N LEU A 192 -21.90 -7.61 8.11
CA LEU A 192 -21.49 -7.00 9.37
C LEU A 192 -22.59 -7.05 10.43
N SER A 193 -23.87 -6.88 10.06
CA SER A 193 -24.99 -7.04 11.01
C SER A 193 -25.10 -8.45 11.58
N LYS A 194 -24.82 -9.49 10.77
CA LYS A 194 -24.79 -10.88 11.26
C LYS A 194 -23.59 -11.14 12.15
N LEU A 195 -22.42 -10.63 11.74
CA LEU A 195 -21.17 -10.81 12.46
C LEU A 195 -21.25 -10.16 13.85
N SER A 196 -21.71 -8.92 13.95
CA SER A 196 -21.79 -8.17 15.22
C SER A 196 -22.50 -8.97 16.33
N LYS A 197 -23.60 -9.64 15.99
CA LYS A 197 -24.39 -10.47 16.93
C LYS A 197 -23.63 -11.68 17.49
N SER A 198 -22.54 -12.10 16.84
CA SER A 198 -21.74 -13.25 17.25
C SER A 198 -20.47 -12.88 18.01
N LEU A 199 -20.10 -11.59 18.03
CA LEU A 199 -18.90 -11.10 18.70
C LEU A 199 -19.12 -11.03 20.21
N LYS A 200 -18.04 -11.11 21.00
CA LYS A 200 -18.08 -11.02 22.46
C LYS A 200 -17.73 -9.63 22.97
N ARG A 201 -16.88 -8.89 22.26
CA ARG A 201 -16.35 -7.58 22.63
C ARG A 201 -17.33 -6.48 22.24
N GLU A 202 -18.01 -5.93 23.24
CA GLU A 202 -19.00 -4.85 23.08
C GLU A 202 -18.46 -3.63 22.33
N SER A 203 -17.20 -3.25 22.55
CA SER A 203 -16.59 -2.11 21.83
C SER A 203 -16.51 -2.34 20.32
N LEU A 204 -16.27 -3.58 19.87
CA LEU A 204 -16.23 -3.91 18.45
C LEU A 204 -17.64 -4.01 17.85
N GLN A 205 -18.61 -4.54 18.62
CA GLN A 205 -20.02 -4.53 18.21
C GLN A 205 -20.49 -3.10 17.96
N LYS A 206 -20.23 -2.19 18.91
CA LYS A 206 -20.56 -0.77 18.78
C LYS A 206 -19.85 -0.12 17.59
N PHE A 207 -18.56 -0.42 17.39
CA PHE A 207 -17.82 0.06 16.23
C PHE A 207 -18.48 -0.38 14.92
N ILE A 208 -18.94 -1.63 14.81
CA ILE A 208 -19.67 -2.11 13.64
C ILE A 208 -21.01 -1.38 13.49
N GLU A 209 -21.78 -1.22 14.56
CA GLU A 209 -23.08 -0.56 14.54
C GLU A 209 -23.02 0.90 14.06
N GLU A 210 -21.98 1.64 14.44
CA GLU A 210 -21.75 3.03 13.98
C GLU A 210 -21.49 3.15 12.46
N ARG A 211 -21.30 2.03 11.75
CA ARG A 211 -20.94 1.96 10.32
C ARG A 211 -22.02 1.31 9.44
N LEU A 212 -23.09 0.80 10.06
CA LEU A 212 -24.24 0.19 9.36
C LEU A 212 -25.24 1.27 8.93
#